data_AF-A0A947A4U4-F1
#
_entry.id   AF-A0A947A4U4-F1
#
_cell.length_a   1.000
_cell.length_b   1.000
_cell.length_c   1.000
_cell.angle_alpha   90.00
_cell.angle_beta   90.00
_cell.angle_gamma   90.00
#
_symmetry.space_group_name_H-M   'P 1'
#
loop_
_entity.id
_entity.type
_entity.pdbx_description
1 polymer ?
#
loop_
_entity_poly.entity_id
_entity_poly.type
_entity_poly.pdbx_seq_one_letter_code
_entity_poly.pdbx_strand_id
1 'polypeptide(L)'
;MNTDIENLFKDKVLGHPAGLMILFFTEMWERFSFYGMRILLVLFLTAPLISDNPGWDWPREHALALIGTYASLLYLTPIIGGHIADKYTGYK
;
A
#
# COMPACT_ATOMS: atom_id res chain seq x y z
N MET A 1 0.94 -22.74 29.30
CA MET A 1 0.37 -21.48 28.82
C MET A 1 1.32 -20.94 27.75
N ASN A 2 1.14 -21.45 26.53
CA ASN A 2 1.94 -21.27 25.31
C ASN A 2 0.89 -21.52 24.19
N THR A 3 0.66 -20.72 23.15
CA THR A 3 1.38 -19.60 22.54
C THR A 3 0.32 -18.90 21.66
N ASP A 4 0.03 -17.60 21.83
CA ASP A 4 -1.04 -16.92 21.06
C ASP A 4 -0.84 -17.02 19.53
N ILE A 5 0.41 -17.12 19.09
CA ILE A 5 0.81 -17.31 17.68
C ILE A 5 0.48 -18.74 17.16
N GLU A 6 0.58 -19.77 18.00
CA GLU A 6 0.29 -21.16 17.58
C GLU A 6 -1.20 -21.41 17.36
N ASN A 7 -2.04 -20.68 18.09
CA ASN A 7 -3.50 -20.78 17.96
C ASN A 7 -4.01 -19.99 16.76
N LEU A 8 -3.27 -18.96 16.31
CA LEU A 8 -3.60 -18.12 15.14
C LEU A 8 -3.85 -18.92 13.85
N PHE A 9 -3.20 -20.08 13.71
CA PHE A 9 -3.34 -20.96 12.54
C PHE A 9 -4.27 -22.16 12.80
N LYS A 10 -4.66 -22.39 14.06
CA LYS A 10 -5.57 -23.48 14.46
C LYS A 10 -7.03 -23.00 14.53
N ASP A 11 -7.25 -21.80 15.05
CA ASP A 11 -8.57 -21.21 15.18
C ASP A 11 -9.10 -20.80 13.80
N LYS A 12 -10.39 -21.08 13.57
CA LYS A 12 -11.05 -20.79 12.30
C LYS A 12 -12.01 -19.63 12.44
N VAL A 13 -11.91 -18.69 11.50
CA VAL A 13 -12.87 -17.60 11.31
C VAL A 13 -13.45 -17.76 9.91
N LEU A 14 -14.79 -17.82 9.80
CA LEU A 14 -15.49 -18.05 8.52
C LEU A 14 -14.98 -19.29 7.74
N GLY A 15 -14.49 -20.31 8.44
CA GLY A 15 -13.97 -21.54 7.84
C GLY A 15 -12.49 -21.52 7.45
N HIS A 16 -11.79 -20.39 7.60
CA HIS A 16 -10.36 -20.24 7.27
C HIS A 16 -9.51 -19.98 8.53
N PRO A 17 -8.19 -20.27 8.51
CA PRO A 17 -7.31 -19.96 9.64
C PRO A 17 -7.38 -18.48 10.03
N ALA A 18 -7.42 -18.17 11.33
CA ALA A 18 -7.56 -16.81 11.84
C ALA A 18 -6.47 -15.85 11.32
N GLY A 19 -5.25 -16.34 11.11
CA GLY A 19 -4.17 -15.57 10.47
C GLY A 19 -4.52 -15.02 9.09
N LEU A 20 -5.37 -15.70 8.31
CA LEU A 20 -5.83 -15.19 7.01
C LEU A 20 -6.67 -13.92 7.18
N MET A 21 -7.49 -13.83 8.22
CA MET A 21 -8.31 -12.63 8.46
C MET A 21 -7.43 -11.43 8.79
N ILE A 22 -6.33 -11.63 9.51
CA ILE A 22 -5.36 -10.57 9.79
C ILE A 22 -4.74 -10.09 8.48
N LEU A 23 -4.19 -11.00 7.68
CA LEU A 23 -3.60 -10.66 6.38
C LEU A 23 -4.61 -9.98 5.45
N PHE A 24 -5.86 -10.43 5.45
CA PHE A 24 -6.93 -9.84 4.66
C PHE A 24 -7.19 -8.38 5.04
N PHE A 25 -7.34 -8.08 6.34
CA PHE A 25 -7.56 -6.70 6.76
C PHE A 25 -6.31 -5.84 6.57
N THR A 26 -5.11 -6.38 6.82
CA THR A 26 -3.85 -5.68 6.53
C THR A 26 -3.76 -5.30 5.06
N GLU A 27 -4.00 -6.24 4.15
CA GLU A 27 -3.99 -5.99 2.69
C GLU A 27 -5.12 -5.06 2.27
N MET A 28 -6.32 -5.20 2.83
CA MET A 28 -7.45 -4.32 2.52
C MET A 28 -7.12 -2.86 2.84
N TRP A 29 -6.56 -2.59 4.02
CA TRP A 29 -6.20 -1.23 4.42
C TRP A 29 -5.01 -0.68 3.61
N GLU A 30 -4.02 -1.52 3.31
CA GLU A 30 -2.93 -1.16 2.40
C GLU A 30 -3.50 -0.70 1.04
N ARG A 31 -4.35 -1.52 0.43
CA ARG A 31 -4.93 -1.23 -0.90
C ARG A 31 -5.85 -0.03 -0.87
N PHE A 32 -6.67 0.11 0.17
CA PHE A 32 -7.54 1.26 0.37
C PHE A 32 -6.72 2.56 0.40
N SER A 33 -5.67 2.59 1.22
CA SER A 33 -4.79 3.77 1.34
C SER A 33 -4.03 4.06 0.04
N PHE A 34 -3.55 3.03 -0.65
CA PHE A 34 -2.81 3.15 -1.90
C PHE A 34 -3.66 3.74 -3.03
N TYR A 35 -4.86 3.17 -3.26
CA TYR A 35 -5.76 3.68 -4.31
C TYR A 35 -6.32 5.05 -3.97
N GLY A 36 -6.62 5.32 -2.69
CA GLY A 36 -7.06 6.64 -2.22
C GLY A 36 -5.99 7.72 -2.46
N MET A 37 -4.75 7.45 -2.03
CA MET A 37 -3.62 8.36 -2.24
C MET A 37 -3.41 8.68 -3.71
N ARG A 38 -3.43 7.68 -4.59
CA ARG A 38 -3.17 7.87 -6.03
C ARG A 38 -4.12 8.89 -6.67
N ILE A 39 -5.40 8.87 -6.29
CA ILE A 39 -6.41 9.78 -6.83
C ILE A 39 -6.25 11.18 -6.23
N LEU A 40 -6.19 11.25 -4.90
CA LEU A 40 -6.13 12.53 -4.17
C LEU A 40 -4.85 13.31 -4.50
N LEU A 41 -3.72 12.62 -4.67
CA LEU A 41 -2.45 13.24 -4.98
C LEU A 41 -2.47 13.94 -6.35
N VAL A 42 -3.05 13.32 -7.39
CA VAL A 42 -3.15 13.96 -8.71
C VAL A 42 -4.07 15.17 -8.65
N LEU A 43 -5.22 15.04 -7.98
CA LEU A 43 -6.16 16.14 -7.81
C LEU A 43 -5.48 17.32 -7.09
N PHE A 44 -4.76 17.05 -6.01
CA PHE A 44 -4.01 18.07 -5.27
C PHE A 44 -2.93 18.74 -6.12
N LEU A 45 -2.12 17.97 -6.85
CA LEU A 45 -1.04 18.53 -7.66
C LEU A 45 -1.57 19.43 -8.78
N THR A 46 -2.66 19.04 -9.42
CA THR A 46 -3.25 19.80 -10.54
C THR A 46 -4.22 20.91 -10.12
N ALA A 47 -4.61 20.97 -8.83
CA ALA A 47 -5.54 21.99 -8.36
C ALA A 47 -4.88 23.37 -8.31
N PRO A 48 -5.61 24.46 -8.57
CA PRO A 48 -5.05 25.82 -8.64
C PRO A 48 -4.44 26.27 -7.32
N LEU A 49 -3.36 27.06 -7.40
CA LEU A 49 -2.64 27.55 -6.22
C LEU A 49 -3.50 28.49 -5.36
N ILE A 50 -4.35 29.29 -6.00
CA ILE A 50 -5.25 30.24 -5.34
C ILE A 50 -6.69 29.85 -5.67
N SER A 51 -7.35 29.18 -4.72
CA SER A 51 -8.78 28.81 -4.76
C SER A 51 -9.28 28.45 -3.36
N ASP A 52 -10.57 28.16 -3.20
CA ASP A 52 -11.14 27.70 -1.92
C ASP A 52 -10.56 26.34 -1.46
N ASN A 53 -10.01 25.55 -2.38
CA ASN A 53 -9.30 24.30 -2.10
C ASN A 53 -7.95 24.29 -2.85
N PRO A 54 -6.94 24.99 -2.32
CA PRO A 54 -5.69 25.24 -3.01
C PRO A 54 -4.87 23.97 -3.22
N GLY A 55 -4.21 23.89 -4.38
CA GLY A 55 -3.30 22.81 -4.76
C GLY A 55 -1.94 23.33 -5.18
N TRP A 56 -1.27 22.59 -6.07
CA TRP A 56 0.10 22.86 -6.50
C TRP A 56 0.22 23.49 -7.89
N ASP A 57 -0.92 23.69 -8.58
CA ASP A 57 -1.02 24.28 -9.92
C ASP A 57 -0.08 23.65 -10.96
N TRP A 58 0.18 22.35 -10.82
CA TRP A 58 1.03 21.64 -11.75
C TRP A 58 0.30 21.38 -13.07
N PRO A 59 1.00 21.51 -14.22
CA PRO A 59 0.57 20.93 -15.47
C PRO A 59 0.25 19.44 -15.30
N ARG A 60 -0.86 19.00 -15.91
CA ARG A 60 -1.36 17.64 -15.77
C ARG A 60 -0.33 16.60 -16.23
N GLU A 61 0.45 16.91 -17.27
CA GLU A 61 1.52 16.05 -17.75
C GLU A 61 2.57 15.73 -16.67
N HIS A 62 2.93 16.69 -15.81
CA HIS A 62 3.92 16.48 -14.76
C HIS A 62 3.36 15.61 -13.63
N ALA A 63 2.12 15.86 -13.21
CA ALA A 63 1.44 15.03 -12.21
C ALA A 63 1.30 13.58 -12.70
N LEU A 64 0.94 13.36 -13.97
CA LEU A 64 0.83 12.02 -14.54
C LEU A 64 2.18 11.34 -14.72
N ALA A 65 3.23 12.07 -15.12
CA ALA A 65 4.59 11.55 -15.22
C ALA A 65 5.12 11.09 -13.85
N LEU A 66 4.82 11.84 -12.78
CA LEU A 66 5.16 11.47 -11.41
C LEU A 66 4.47 10.15 -11.01
N ILE A 67 3.16 10.04 -11.23
CA ILE A 67 2.41 8.82 -10.91
C ILE A 67 2.88 7.62 -11.74
N GLY A 68 3.22 7.83 -13.02
CA GLY A 68 3.77 6.78 -13.89
C GLY A 68 5.13 6.27 -13.40
N THR A 69 6.00 7.19 -12.97
CA THR A 69 7.31 6.85 -12.39
C THR A 69 7.14 6.13 -11.06
N TYR A 70 6.25 6.63 -10.20
CA TYR A 70 5.91 5.98 -8.93
C TYR A 70 5.38 4.56 -9.12
N ALA A 71 4.45 4.35 -10.06
CA ALA A 71 3.93 3.04 -10.39
C ALA A 71 5.03 2.10 -10.93
N SER A 72 5.94 2.60 -11.75
CA SER A 72 7.07 1.82 -12.26
C SER A 72 7.98 1.35 -11.13
N LEU A 73 8.31 2.26 -10.19
CA LEU A 73 9.10 1.91 -9.01
C LEU A 73 8.38 0.88 -8.12
N LEU A 74 7.06 0.99 -7.97
CA LEU A 74 6.26 0.03 -7.19
C LEU A 74 6.39 -1.41 -7.70
N TYR A 75 6.63 -1.62 -9.00
CA TYR A 75 6.88 -2.95 -9.56
C TYR A 75 8.36 -3.36 -9.51
N LEU A 76 9.29 -2.41 -9.44
CA LEU A 76 10.73 -2.68 -9.40
C LEU A 76 11.25 -2.91 -7.98
N THR A 77 10.83 -2.11 -7.02
CA THR A 77 11.30 -2.20 -5.62
C THR A 77 10.97 -3.52 -4.93
N PRO A 78 9.88 -4.26 -5.24
CA PRO A 78 9.65 -5.59 -4.66
C PRO A 78 10.72 -6.62 -5.04
N ILE A 79 11.43 -6.45 -6.16
CA ILE A 79 12.56 -7.33 -6.51
C ILE A 79 13.66 -7.19 -5.46
N ILE A 80 13.98 -5.95 -5.09
CA ILE A 80 14.98 -5.63 -4.06
C ILE A 80 14.45 -6.05 -2.68
N GLY A 81 13.19 -5.75 -2.38
CA GLY A 81 12.55 -6.12 -1.12
C GLY A 81 12.49 -7.63 -0.90
N GLY A 82 12.13 -8.39 -1.94
CA GLY A 82 12.13 -9.86 -1.91
C GLY A 82 13.52 -10.43 -1.68
N HIS A 83 14.55 -9.88 -2.36
CA HIS A 83 15.93 -10.29 -2.10
C HIS A 83 16.36 -10.05 -0.65
N ILE A 84 15.95 -8.94 -0.06
CA ILE A 84 16.27 -8.59 1.33
C ILE A 84 15.51 -9.51 2.30
N ALA A 85 14.23 -9.75 2.05
CA ALA A 85 13.40 -10.64 2.85
C ALA A 85 13.94 -12.07 2.86
N ASP A 86 14.38 -12.57 1.70
CA ASP A 86 14.89 -13.93 1.56
C ASP A 86 16.21 -14.16 2.30
N LYS A 87 17.09 -13.15 2.34
CA LYS A 87 18.46 -13.31 2.86
C LYS A 87 18.68 -12.76 4.27
N TYR A 88 17.96 -11.72 4.67
CA TYR A 88 18.33 -10.94 5.85
C TYR A 88 17.19 -10.80 6.85
N THR A 89 16.01 -10.35 6.43
CA THR A 89 14.96 -9.94 7.37
C THR A 89 13.90 -11.01 7.62
N GLY A 90 13.78 -12.00 6.73
CA GLY A 90 12.63 -12.90 6.71
C GLY A 90 11.36 -12.22 6.18
N TYR A 91 10.32 -13.02 5.98
CA TYR A 91 9.00 -12.60 5.50
C TYR A 91 7.93 -12.51 6.61
N LYS A 92 8.31 -12.78 7.86
CA LYS A 92 7.44 -12.82 9.04
C LYS A 92 7.72 -11.67 9.98
#